data_AF-A0A9D1U969-F1
#
_entry.id   AF-A0A9D1U969-F1
#
_cell.length_a   1.000
_cell.length_b   1.000
_cell.length_c   1.000
_cell.angle_alpha   90.00
_cell.angle_beta   90.00
_cell.angle_gamma   90.00
#
_symmetry.space_group_name_H-M   'P 1'
#
loop_
_entity.id
_entity.type
_entity.pdbx_description
1 polymer ?
#
loop_
_entity_poly.entity_id
_entity_poly.type
_entity_poly.pdbx_seq_one_letter_code
_entity_poly.pdbx_strand_id
1 'polypeptide(L)'
;MGKIIDWLTDAAIPLIVCVFAFLAGYTRGDHVTSLEYEARLASIHAAHAEQERARAEAVAAAEKNARERLAAATERGESLARELAAKTAEVDAERASVNRRIRDVSEAARRHCAGLSVGWVRLYNEALYGSGHSAGREGSAPGGADDAPASARAARAGVQPDALTTPEDVLAHVRDYGGYCRRLEARYRALITFYNEGDSP
;
A
#
# COMPACT_ATOMS: atom_id res chain seq x y z
N MET A 1 -20.79 -97.55 -34.77
CA MET A 1 -19.72 -96.61 -35.19
C MET A 1 -20.21 -95.40 -35.99
N GLY A 2 -21.37 -95.40 -36.66
CA GLY A 2 -21.87 -94.21 -37.39
C GLY A 2 -22.43 -93.08 -36.51
N LYS A 3 -23.14 -93.41 -35.42
CA LYS A 3 -23.86 -92.43 -34.58
C LYS A 3 -22.97 -91.42 -33.81
N ILE A 4 -21.73 -91.80 -33.50
CA ILE A 4 -20.74 -90.93 -32.84
C ILE A 4 -20.09 -90.00 -33.88
N ILE A 5 -19.91 -90.50 -35.11
CA ILE A 5 -19.35 -89.73 -36.23
C ILE A 5 -20.36 -88.67 -36.68
N ASP A 6 -21.65 -89.00 -36.76
CA ASP A 6 -22.71 -88.04 -37.10
C ASP A 6 -22.89 -86.94 -36.02
N TRP A 7 -22.76 -87.27 -34.73
CA TRP A 7 -22.79 -86.25 -33.66
C TRP A 7 -21.54 -85.34 -33.68
N LEU A 8 -20.37 -85.90 -34.02
CA LEU A 8 -19.12 -85.14 -34.15
C LEU A 8 -19.21 -84.14 -35.32
N THR A 9 -19.80 -84.55 -36.44
CA THR A 9 -19.90 -83.70 -37.64
C THR A 9 -21.01 -82.66 -37.55
N ASP A 10 -22.17 -83.01 -36.95
CA ASP A 10 -23.36 -82.14 -36.94
C ASP A 10 -23.35 -81.09 -35.82
N ALA A 11 -22.67 -81.35 -34.69
CA ALA A 11 -22.64 -80.43 -33.54
C ALA A 11 -21.24 -79.94 -33.14
N ALA A 12 -20.20 -80.78 -33.21
CA ALA A 12 -18.87 -80.39 -32.72
C ALA A 12 -18.09 -79.52 -33.71
N ILE A 13 -18.14 -79.82 -35.01
CA ILE A 13 -17.51 -78.99 -36.06
C ILE A 13 -18.06 -77.54 -36.06
N PRO A 14 -19.38 -77.29 -36.10
CA PRO A 14 -19.88 -75.91 -36.11
C PRO A 14 -19.55 -75.16 -34.82
N LEU A 15 -19.52 -75.83 -33.66
CA LEU A 15 -19.15 -75.22 -32.39
C LEU A 15 -17.67 -74.83 -32.36
N ILE A 16 -16.78 -75.70 -32.86
CA ILE A 16 -15.36 -75.40 -33.02
C ILE A 16 -15.17 -74.20 -33.95
N VAL A 17 -15.86 -74.17 -35.10
CA VAL A 17 -15.79 -73.03 -36.03
C VAL A 17 -16.28 -71.74 -35.37
N CYS A 18 -17.36 -71.78 -34.59
CA CYS A 18 -17.85 -70.62 -33.84
C CYS A 18 -16.84 -70.12 -32.80
N VAL A 19 -16.22 -71.03 -32.06
CA VAL A 19 -15.19 -70.70 -31.06
C VAL A 19 -13.96 -70.09 -31.72
N PHE A 20 -13.48 -70.66 -32.83
CA PHE A 20 -12.35 -70.10 -33.59
C PHE A 20 -12.68 -68.72 -34.19
N ALA A 21 -13.89 -68.53 -34.73
CA ALA A 21 -14.33 -67.24 -35.24
C ALA A 21 -14.42 -66.19 -34.12
N PHE A 22 -14.90 -66.58 -32.94
CA PHE A 22 -14.97 -65.70 -31.76
C PHE A 22 -13.57 -65.34 -31.24
N LEU A 23 -12.65 -66.31 -31.12
CA LEU A 23 -11.26 -66.06 -30.72
C LEU A 23 -10.52 -65.20 -31.73
N ALA A 24 -10.71 -65.45 -33.04
CA ALA A 24 -10.11 -64.62 -34.10
C ALA A 24 -10.67 -63.19 -34.08
N GLY A 25 -11.99 -63.04 -33.86
CA GLY A 25 -12.63 -61.74 -33.69
C GLY A 25 -12.15 -61.01 -32.43
N TYR A 26 -12.02 -61.71 -31.31
CA TYR A 26 -11.58 -61.17 -30.03
C TYR A 26 -10.12 -60.73 -30.07
N THR A 27 -9.22 -61.58 -30.56
CA THR A 27 -7.79 -61.24 -30.71
C THR A 27 -7.59 -60.08 -31.67
N ARG A 28 -8.30 -60.05 -32.79
CA ARG A 28 -8.24 -58.92 -33.73
C ARG A 28 -8.80 -57.64 -33.12
N GLY A 29 -9.90 -57.72 -32.37
CA GLY A 29 -10.50 -56.59 -31.66
C GLY A 29 -9.57 -56.02 -30.60
N ASP A 30 -9.03 -56.88 -29.74
CA ASP A 30 -8.12 -56.54 -28.65
C ASP A 30 -6.85 -55.84 -29.16
N HIS A 31 -6.23 -56.36 -30.23
CA HIS A 31 -5.07 -55.74 -30.85
C HIS A 31 -5.37 -54.36 -31.44
N VAL A 32 -6.52 -54.18 -32.12
CA VAL A 32 -6.90 -52.88 -32.69
C VAL A 32 -7.20 -51.88 -31.57
N THR A 33 -7.92 -52.29 -30.53
CA THR A 33 -8.22 -51.42 -29.39
C THR A 33 -6.98 -51.05 -28.60
N SER A 34 -6.08 -52.00 -28.36
CA SER A 34 -4.84 -51.77 -27.58
C SER A 34 -3.96 -50.71 -28.25
N LEU A 35 -3.77 -50.78 -29.57
CA LEU A 35 -2.99 -49.79 -30.32
C LEU A 35 -3.60 -48.38 -30.26
N GLU A 36 -4.93 -48.28 -30.38
CA GLU A 36 -5.62 -46.98 -30.25
C GLU A 36 -5.52 -46.42 -28.83
N TYR A 37 -5.60 -47.25 -27.79
CA TYR A 37 -5.43 -46.83 -26.40
C TYR A 37 -4.01 -46.39 -26.08
N GLU A 38 -3.00 -47.13 -26.54
CA GLU A 38 -1.59 -46.76 -26.37
C GLU A 38 -1.28 -45.44 -27.08
N ALA A 39 -1.77 -45.26 -28.31
CA ALA A 39 -1.61 -44.01 -29.05
C ALA A 39 -2.32 -42.83 -28.34
N ARG A 40 -3.54 -43.04 -27.83
CA ARG A 40 -4.25 -42.02 -27.03
C ARG A 40 -3.51 -41.72 -25.73
N LEU A 41 -3.03 -42.72 -25.02
CA LEU A 41 -2.31 -42.55 -23.75
C LEU A 41 -0.98 -41.79 -23.97
N ALA A 42 -0.24 -42.14 -25.03
CA ALA A 42 0.97 -41.41 -25.43
C ALA A 42 0.65 -39.95 -25.77
N SER A 43 -0.45 -39.68 -26.48
CA SER A 43 -0.86 -38.31 -26.81
C SER A 43 -1.26 -37.50 -25.57
N ILE A 44 -1.97 -38.12 -24.61
CA ILE A 44 -2.37 -37.47 -23.35
C ILE A 44 -1.14 -37.18 -22.50
N HIS A 45 -0.19 -38.11 -22.39
CA HIS A 45 1.05 -37.91 -21.65
C HIS A 45 1.93 -36.81 -22.27
N ALA A 46 2.03 -36.76 -23.61
CA ALA A 46 2.74 -35.70 -24.31
C ALA A 46 2.09 -34.33 -24.06
N ALA A 47 0.77 -34.23 -24.20
CA ALA A 47 0.02 -33.00 -23.94
C ALA A 47 0.15 -32.55 -22.48
N HIS A 48 0.12 -33.47 -21.52
CA HIS A 48 0.31 -33.15 -20.10
C HIS A 48 1.74 -32.67 -19.81
N ALA A 49 2.75 -33.27 -20.44
CA ALA A 49 4.13 -32.82 -20.31
C ALA A 49 4.35 -31.41 -20.86
N GLU A 50 3.73 -31.09 -22.00
CA GLU A 50 3.74 -29.73 -22.56
C GLU A 50 2.99 -28.74 -21.66
N GLN A 51 1.83 -29.14 -21.11
CA GLN A 51 1.06 -28.32 -20.21
C GLN A 51 1.81 -27.99 -18.91
N GLU A 52 2.49 -28.97 -18.31
CA GLU A 52 3.30 -28.75 -17.10
C GLU A 52 4.50 -27.86 -17.38
N ARG A 53 5.13 -27.97 -18.55
CA ARG A 53 6.19 -27.04 -18.97
C ARG A 53 5.65 -25.63 -19.13
N ALA A 54 4.53 -25.45 -19.83
CA ALA A 54 3.89 -24.15 -20.00
C ALA A 54 3.48 -23.53 -18.65
N ARG A 55 2.99 -24.34 -17.71
CA ARG A 55 2.68 -23.90 -16.34
C ARG A 55 3.94 -23.49 -15.58
N ALA A 56 5.00 -24.28 -15.65
CA ALA A 56 6.28 -23.98 -14.99
C ALA A 56 6.89 -22.68 -15.55
N GLU A 57 6.86 -22.48 -16.86
CA GLU A 57 7.33 -21.26 -17.52
C GLU A 57 6.46 -20.05 -17.14
N ALA A 58 5.13 -20.20 -17.10
CA ALA A 58 4.22 -19.14 -16.69
C ALA A 58 4.43 -18.75 -15.22
N VAL A 59 4.63 -19.71 -14.32
CA VAL A 59 4.93 -19.47 -12.91
C VAL A 59 6.29 -18.79 -12.75
N ALA A 60 7.32 -19.24 -13.46
CA ALA A 60 8.65 -18.61 -13.44
C ALA A 60 8.60 -17.17 -13.96
N ALA A 61 7.84 -16.91 -15.02
CA ALA A 61 7.64 -15.56 -15.55
C ALA A 61 6.86 -14.67 -14.56
N ALA A 62 5.82 -15.20 -13.93
CA ALA A 62 5.03 -14.49 -12.92
C ALA A 62 5.87 -14.17 -11.67
N GLU A 63 6.68 -15.11 -11.20
CA GLU A 63 7.60 -14.90 -10.07
C GLU A 63 8.64 -13.83 -10.40
N LYS A 64 9.24 -13.88 -11.59
CA LYS A 64 10.18 -12.85 -12.04
C LYS A 64 9.52 -11.47 -12.08
N ASN A 65 8.33 -11.36 -12.66
CA ASN A 65 7.59 -10.10 -12.68
C ASN A 65 7.26 -9.60 -11.26
N ALA A 66 6.81 -10.49 -10.37
CA ALA A 66 6.52 -10.15 -8.99
C ALA A 66 7.78 -9.63 -8.26
N ARG A 67 8.93 -10.28 -8.45
CA ARG A 67 10.21 -9.84 -7.90
C ARG A 67 10.65 -8.49 -8.46
N GLU A 68 10.49 -8.25 -9.75
CA GLU A 68 10.78 -6.95 -10.39
C GLU A 68 9.88 -5.84 -9.85
N ARG A 69 8.58 -6.11 -9.67
CA ARG A 69 7.64 -5.14 -9.09
C ARG A 69 7.97 -4.82 -7.63
N LEU A 70 8.36 -5.83 -6.85
CA LEU A 70 8.80 -5.63 -5.47
C LEU A 70 10.09 -4.81 -5.43
N ALA A 71 11.08 -5.14 -6.26
CA ALA A 71 12.33 -4.38 -6.34
C ALA A 71 12.09 -2.91 -6.70
N ALA A 72 11.25 -2.64 -7.71
CA ALA A 72 10.88 -1.28 -8.11
C ALA A 72 10.11 -0.52 -7.01
N ALA A 73 9.24 -1.20 -6.25
CA ALA A 73 8.54 -0.60 -5.13
C ALA A 73 9.51 -0.27 -3.97
N THR A 74 10.45 -1.17 -3.68
CA THR A 74 11.49 -0.95 -2.66
C THR A 74 12.38 0.23 -3.03
N GLU A 75 12.86 0.31 -4.27
CA GLU A 75 13.71 1.41 -4.73
C GLU A 75 13.00 2.76 -4.63
N ARG A 76 11.72 2.83 -5.01
CA ARG A 76 10.89 4.03 -4.83
C ARG A 76 10.74 4.39 -3.36
N GLY A 77 10.47 3.39 -2.50
CA GLY A 77 10.36 3.58 -1.06
C GLY A 77 11.66 4.12 -0.44
N GLU A 78 12.80 3.57 -0.83
CA GLU A 78 14.12 4.04 -0.39
C GLU A 78 14.43 5.45 -0.89
N SER A 79 14.04 5.79 -2.11
CA SER A 79 14.19 7.15 -2.64
C SER A 79 13.36 8.16 -1.86
N LEU A 80 12.07 7.85 -1.60
CA LEU A 80 11.19 8.70 -0.80
C LEU A 80 11.69 8.84 0.65
N ALA A 81 12.18 7.77 1.25
CA ALA A 81 12.76 7.79 2.59
C ALA A 81 14.00 8.70 2.66
N ARG A 82 14.88 8.64 1.64
CA ARG A 82 16.04 9.54 1.53
C ARG A 82 15.64 11.00 1.37
N GLU A 83 14.65 11.28 0.53
CA GLU A 83 14.13 12.64 0.35
C GLU A 83 13.54 13.19 1.65
N LEU A 84 12.73 12.39 2.35
CA LEU A 84 12.14 12.76 3.64
C LEU A 84 13.21 13.04 4.70
N ALA A 85 14.24 12.19 4.77
CA ALA A 85 15.36 12.38 5.69
C ALA A 85 16.14 13.67 5.38
N ALA A 86 16.40 13.95 4.09
CA ALA A 86 17.06 15.18 3.67
C ALA A 86 16.25 16.43 4.03
N LYS A 87 14.93 16.41 3.79
CA LYS A 87 14.03 17.51 4.15
C LYS A 87 13.90 17.71 5.66
N THR A 88 13.92 16.63 6.43
CA THR A 88 13.93 16.71 7.89
C THR A 88 15.22 17.36 8.39
N ALA A 89 16.38 16.94 7.85
CA ALA A 89 17.67 17.52 8.21
C ALA A 89 17.78 19.01 7.82
N GLU A 90 17.22 19.41 6.68
CA GLU A 90 17.14 20.80 6.24
C GLU A 90 16.35 21.65 7.27
N VAL A 91 15.13 21.22 7.63
CA VAL A 91 14.29 21.91 8.62
C VAL A 91 14.95 21.97 9.99
N ASP A 92 15.64 20.90 10.42
CA ASP A 92 16.34 20.89 11.70
C ASP A 92 17.56 21.82 11.72
N ALA A 93 18.29 21.92 10.60
CA ALA A 93 19.38 22.87 10.46
C ALA A 93 18.88 24.32 10.51
N GLU A 94 17.77 24.62 9.84
CA GLU A 94 17.11 25.93 9.90
C GLU A 94 16.67 26.27 11.34
N ARG A 95 16.02 25.33 12.03
CA ARG A 95 15.63 25.47 13.43
C ARG A 95 16.83 25.74 14.34
N ALA A 96 17.93 25.00 14.16
CA ALA A 96 19.15 25.21 14.95
C ALA A 96 19.74 26.61 14.69
N SER A 97 19.73 27.08 13.44
CA SER A 97 20.18 28.42 13.07
C SER A 97 19.33 29.52 13.71
N VAL A 98 18.01 29.40 13.61
CA VAL A 98 17.06 30.34 14.22
C VAL A 98 17.19 30.35 15.73
N ASN A 99 17.29 29.18 16.38
CA ASN A 99 17.46 29.08 17.83
C ASN A 99 18.74 29.75 18.32
N ARG A 100 19.85 29.62 17.59
CA ARG A 100 21.10 30.34 17.92
C ARG A 100 20.88 31.85 17.89
N ARG A 101 20.29 32.36 16.81
CA ARG A 101 20.01 33.80 16.66
C ARG A 101 19.05 34.34 17.73
N ILE A 102 18.02 33.57 18.07
CA ILE A 102 17.07 33.91 19.16
C ILE A 102 17.82 34.01 20.48
N ARG A 103 18.67 33.03 20.81
CA ARG A 103 19.45 33.03 22.05
C ARG A 103 20.36 34.27 22.11
N ASP A 104 21.08 34.55 21.03
CA ASP A 104 22.05 35.65 21.00
C ASP A 104 21.34 37.01 21.21
N VAL A 105 20.20 37.24 20.54
CA VAL A 105 19.38 38.46 20.74
C VAL A 105 18.73 38.49 22.13
N SER A 106 18.29 37.34 22.65
CA SER A 106 17.69 37.25 23.98
C SER A 106 18.70 37.54 25.09
N GLU A 107 19.94 37.05 24.98
CA GLU A 107 21.02 37.35 25.93
C GLU A 107 21.36 38.84 25.96
N ALA A 108 21.35 39.52 24.80
CA ALA A 108 21.50 40.96 24.74
C ALA A 108 20.32 41.69 25.43
N ALA A 109 19.09 41.26 25.16
CA ALA A 109 17.87 41.86 25.72
C ALA A 109 17.70 41.61 27.23
N ARG A 110 18.17 40.47 27.76
CA ARG A 110 18.09 40.12 29.20
C ARG A 110 18.76 41.15 30.11
N ARG A 111 19.73 41.90 29.60
CA ARG A 111 20.38 42.98 30.36
C ARG A 111 19.45 44.17 30.64
N HIS A 112 18.38 44.31 29.86
CA HIS A 112 17.51 45.48 29.87
C HIS A 112 16.03 45.16 30.15
N CYS A 113 15.64 43.88 30.18
CA CYS A 113 14.25 43.46 30.35
C CYS A 113 14.05 42.65 31.64
N ALA A 114 13.04 43.00 32.44
CA ALA A 114 12.68 42.28 33.68
C ALA A 114 11.95 40.93 33.45
N GLY A 115 11.73 40.54 32.19
CA GLY A 115 10.97 39.34 31.82
C GLY A 115 9.48 39.59 31.62
N LEU A 116 8.77 38.57 31.12
CA LEU A 116 7.34 38.62 30.84
C LEU A 116 6.54 38.11 32.05
N SER A 117 5.37 38.70 32.30
CA SER A 117 4.51 38.28 33.41
C SER A 117 3.88 36.89 33.15
N VAL A 118 3.57 36.17 34.22
CA VAL A 118 2.89 34.86 34.13
C VAL A 118 1.56 34.97 33.38
N GLY A 119 0.81 36.05 33.60
CA GLY A 119 -0.46 36.30 32.91
C GLY A 119 -0.30 36.46 31.41
N TRP A 120 0.75 37.15 30.96
CA TRP A 120 1.05 37.32 29.55
C TRP A 120 1.43 35.98 28.89
N VAL A 121 2.30 35.19 29.54
CA VAL A 121 2.71 33.87 29.01
C VAL A 121 1.52 32.90 28.93
N ARG A 122 0.58 32.98 29.87
CA ARG A 122 -0.67 32.20 29.83
C ARG A 122 -1.49 32.53 28.59
N LEU A 123 -1.70 33.82 28.31
CA LEU A 123 -2.44 34.26 27.12
C LEU A 123 -1.72 33.89 25.82
N TYR A 124 -0.39 33.94 25.79
CA TYR A 124 0.41 33.49 24.64
C TYR A 124 0.15 32.01 24.33
N ASN A 125 0.21 31.14 25.34
CA ASN A 125 -0.02 29.71 25.17
C ASN A 125 -1.47 29.41 24.74
N GLU A 126 -2.43 30.11 25.33
CA GLU A 126 -3.84 29.98 24.96
C GLU A 126 -4.10 30.44 23.52
N ALA A 127 -3.47 31.53 23.09
CA ALA A 127 -3.57 32.02 21.72
C ALA A 127 -2.97 31.04 20.71
N LEU A 128 -1.82 30.44 21.04
CA LEU A 128 -1.11 29.50 20.16
C LEU A 128 -1.86 28.16 20.02
N TYR A 129 -2.27 27.57 21.14
CA TYR A 129 -2.79 26.20 21.16
C TYR A 129 -4.33 26.12 21.28
N GLY A 130 -5.00 27.21 21.65
CA GLY A 130 -6.45 27.27 21.90
C GLY A 130 -6.83 27.13 23.37
N SER A 131 -8.05 27.55 23.71
CA SER A 131 -8.63 27.45 25.06
C SER A 131 -8.79 25.98 25.45
N GLY A 132 -7.90 25.48 26.32
CA GLY A 132 -7.87 24.08 26.76
C GLY A 132 -6.48 23.44 26.78
N HIS A 133 -5.51 24.03 26.08
CA HIS A 133 -4.11 23.57 26.06
C HIS A 133 -3.25 24.16 27.19
N SER A 134 -3.88 24.63 28.28
CA SER A 134 -3.18 24.82 29.55
C SER A 134 -2.46 23.52 29.88
N ALA A 135 -1.13 23.57 29.99
CA ALA A 135 -0.23 22.43 30.21
C ALA A 135 -0.90 21.30 31.02
N GLY A 136 -1.30 20.21 30.35
CA GLY A 136 -1.80 19.00 31.02
C GLY A 136 -3.26 18.59 30.80
N ARG A 137 -3.89 18.84 29.64
CA ARG A 137 -5.14 18.11 29.32
C ARG A 137 -5.33 17.91 27.81
N GLU A 138 -5.08 16.68 27.35
CA GLU A 138 -5.50 16.21 26.03
C GLU A 138 -7.01 16.02 26.03
N GLY A 139 -7.71 16.96 25.41
CA GLY A 139 -9.14 16.88 25.17
C GLY A 139 -9.44 17.50 23.82
N SER A 140 -9.90 16.65 22.90
CA SER A 140 -10.30 16.99 21.54
C SER A 140 -11.14 18.26 21.49
N ALA A 141 -10.71 19.24 20.70
CA ALA A 141 -11.50 20.43 20.40
C ALA A 141 -12.31 20.22 19.10
N PRO A 142 -13.57 20.68 19.06
CA PRO A 142 -14.49 20.44 17.95
C PRO A 142 -14.13 21.31 16.74
N GLY A 143 -14.35 20.77 15.55
CA GLY A 143 -14.26 21.50 14.30
C GLY A 143 -15.41 22.49 14.14
N GLY A 144 -15.11 23.68 13.63
CA GLY A 144 -16.13 24.61 13.18
C GLY A 144 -15.64 26.01 12.81
N ALA A 145 -16.14 26.46 11.66
CA ALA A 145 -16.20 27.80 11.09
C ALA A 145 -15.06 28.22 10.14
N ASP A 146 -15.36 28.06 8.85
CA ASP A 146 -14.74 28.74 7.72
C ASP A 146 -15.03 30.24 7.80
N ASP A 147 -13.99 31.02 8.10
CA ASP A 147 -13.87 32.41 7.69
C ASP A 147 -12.58 32.59 6.88
N ALA A 148 -12.71 33.34 5.79
CA ALA A 148 -11.84 33.35 4.61
C ALA A 148 -10.51 34.16 4.78
N PRO A 149 -9.76 34.46 3.70
CA PRO A 149 -8.30 34.30 3.57
C PRO A 149 -7.43 35.38 4.25
N ALA A 150 -8.01 36.29 5.04
CA ALA A 150 -7.30 37.45 5.61
C ALA A 150 -6.18 37.04 6.59
N SER A 151 -6.43 36.01 7.40
CA SER A 151 -5.48 35.50 8.40
C SER A 151 -4.29 34.75 7.78
N ALA A 152 -4.49 34.06 6.66
CA ALA A 152 -3.39 33.42 5.93
C ALA A 152 -2.45 34.44 5.26
N ARG A 153 -2.99 35.59 4.82
CA ARG A 153 -2.20 36.70 4.25
C ARG A 153 -1.35 37.38 5.33
N ALA A 154 -1.87 37.60 6.53
CA ALA A 154 -1.13 38.16 7.65
C ALA A 154 0.04 37.25 8.11
N ALA A 155 -0.15 35.92 8.14
CA ALA A 155 0.91 34.98 8.49
C ALA A 155 1.97 34.80 7.37
N ARG A 156 1.58 34.91 6.09
CA ARG A 156 2.52 34.79 4.94
C ARG A 156 3.22 36.08 4.54
N ALA A 157 2.73 37.26 4.96
CA ALA A 157 3.26 38.55 4.50
C ALA A 157 4.68 38.88 4.99
N GLY A 158 5.30 38.03 5.80
CA GLY A 158 6.58 38.36 6.44
C GLY A 158 6.38 39.34 7.60
N VAL A 159 7.21 39.20 8.62
CA VAL A 159 7.19 40.06 9.81
C VAL A 159 7.66 41.45 9.38
N GLN A 160 6.75 42.43 9.32
CA GLN A 160 7.16 43.83 9.24
C GLN A 160 7.90 44.17 10.54
N PRO A 161 9.16 44.65 10.49
CA PRO A 161 9.99 44.86 11.67
C PRO A 161 9.36 45.81 12.70
N ASP A 162 8.47 46.70 12.25
CA ASP A 162 7.78 47.69 13.11
C ASP A 162 6.35 47.25 13.54
N ALA A 163 5.89 46.07 13.15
CA ALA A 163 4.50 45.63 13.41
C ALA A 163 4.30 44.88 14.73
N LEU A 164 5.39 44.49 15.42
CA LEU A 164 5.35 43.80 16.73
C LEU A 164 6.02 44.66 17.80
N THR A 165 5.72 45.96 17.81
CA THR A 165 6.35 46.93 18.71
C THR A 165 5.77 46.88 20.13
N THR A 166 4.57 46.31 20.30
CA THR A 166 3.94 46.14 21.61
C THR A 166 3.74 44.66 22.00
N PRO A 167 3.72 44.32 23.30
CA PRO A 167 3.36 42.98 23.78
C PRO A 167 1.97 42.51 23.32
N GLU A 168 1.04 43.44 23.11
CA GLU A 168 -0.31 43.19 22.61
C GLU A 168 -0.28 42.72 21.14
N ASP A 169 0.54 43.35 20.30
CA ASP A 169 0.70 42.98 18.89
C ASP A 169 1.25 41.55 18.74
N VAL A 170 2.19 41.16 19.62
CA VAL A 170 2.75 39.80 19.67
C VAL A 170 1.66 38.77 20.01
N LEU A 171 0.80 39.07 20.99
CA LEU A 171 -0.32 38.17 21.33
C LEU A 171 -1.33 38.06 20.18
N ALA A 172 -1.64 39.17 19.50
CA ALA A 172 -2.53 39.17 18.34
C ALA A 172 -1.95 38.32 17.19
N HIS A 173 -0.66 38.47 16.91
CA HIS A 173 0.02 37.66 15.91
C HIS A 173 -0.01 36.16 16.23
N VAL A 174 0.29 35.79 17.48
CA VAL A 174 0.31 34.39 17.93
C VAL A 174 -1.07 33.76 17.88
N ARG A 175 -2.13 34.52 18.20
CA ARG A 175 -3.52 34.08 18.05
C ARG A 175 -3.84 33.76 16.59
N ASP A 176 -3.50 34.67 15.68
CA ASP A 176 -3.78 34.51 14.26
C ASP A 176 -2.96 33.36 13.64
N TYR A 177 -1.70 33.23 14.06
CA TYR A 177 -0.81 32.13 13.67
C TYR A 177 -1.30 30.77 14.21
N GLY A 178 -1.70 30.70 15.49
CA GLY A 178 -2.29 29.50 16.07
C GLY A 178 -3.56 29.06 15.34
N GLY A 179 -4.41 30.03 14.97
CA GLY A 179 -5.57 29.77 14.10
C GLY A 179 -5.20 29.25 12.72
N TYR A 180 -4.15 29.79 12.10
CA TYR A 180 -3.63 29.29 10.82
C TYR A 180 -3.13 27.85 10.92
N CYS A 181 -2.35 27.50 11.95
CA CYS A 181 -1.86 26.15 12.17
C CYS A 181 -2.99 25.13 12.30
N ARG A 182 -4.04 25.44 13.07
CA ARG A 182 -5.21 24.55 13.22
C ARG A 182 -5.96 24.34 11.90
N ARG A 183 -6.15 25.40 11.10
CA ARG A 183 -6.77 25.27 9.77
C ARG A 183 -5.92 24.44 8.82
N LEU A 184 -4.60 24.60 8.88
CA LEU A 184 -3.67 23.82 8.07
C LEU A 184 -3.73 22.33 8.44
N GLU A 185 -3.74 22.02 9.73
CA GLU A 185 -3.89 20.64 10.23
C GLU A 185 -5.22 20.03 9.79
N ALA A 186 -6.33 20.77 9.92
CA ALA A 186 -7.64 20.32 9.46
C ALA A 186 -7.64 20.00 7.95
N ARG A 187 -7.00 20.84 7.13
CA ARG A 187 -6.88 20.62 5.68
C ARG A 187 -6.03 19.38 5.35
N TYR A 188 -4.91 19.17 6.04
CA TYR A 188 -4.10 17.96 5.83
C TYR A 188 -4.85 16.70 6.25
N ARG A 189 -5.57 16.73 7.38
CA ARG A 189 -6.41 15.62 7.83
C ARG A 189 -7.50 15.29 6.80
N ALA A 190 -8.19 16.31 6.29
CA ALA A 190 -9.19 16.13 5.23
C ALA A 190 -8.58 15.53 3.94
N LEU A 191 -7.38 15.98 3.55
CA LEU A 191 -6.68 15.43 2.38
C LEU A 191 -6.32 13.95 2.57
N ILE A 192 -5.82 13.58 3.74
CA ILE A 192 -5.50 12.17 4.08
C ILE A 192 -6.77 11.32 4.05
N THR A 193 -7.86 11.79 4.65
CA THR A 193 -9.16 11.09 4.61
C THR A 193 -9.65 10.89 3.18
N PHE A 194 -9.61 11.93 2.34
CA PHE A 194 -10.01 11.85 0.94
C PHE A 194 -9.24 10.78 0.16
N TYR A 195 -7.91 10.72 0.31
CA TYR A 195 -7.10 9.70 -0.37
C TYR A 195 -7.34 8.29 0.18
N ASN A 196 -7.58 8.14 1.49
CA ASN A 196 -7.83 6.83 2.09
C ASN A 196 -9.23 6.29 1.79
N GLU A 197 -10.25 7.15 1.69
CA GLU A 197 -11.63 6.76 1.35
C GLU A 197 -11.83 6.59 -0.16
N GLY A 198 -11.10 7.34 -0.99
CA GLY A 198 -11.10 7.21 -2.46
C GLY A 198 -10.46 5.92 -3.00
N ASP A 199 -9.79 5.14 -2.13
CA ASP A 199 -9.18 3.83 -2.44
C ASP A 199 -10.10 2.63 -2.09
N SER A 200 -11.35 2.88 -1.69
CA SER A 200 -12.37 1.82 -1.53
C SER A 200 -13.16 1.63 -2.84
N PRO A 201 -13.17 0.41 -3.44
CA PRO A 201 -13.98 0.11 -4.62
C PRO A 201 -15.48 0.10 -4.36
#